data_AF-A0A6G8BWU6-F1
#
_entry.id   AF-A0A6G8BWU6-F1
#
_cell.length_a   1.000
_cell.length_b   1.000
_cell.length_c   1.000
_cell.angle_alpha   90.00
_cell.angle_beta   90.00
_cell.angle_gamma   90.00
#
_symmetry.space_group_name_H-M   'P 1'
#
loop_
_entity.id
_entity.type
_entity.pdbx_description
1 polymer ?
#
loop_
_entity_poly.entity_id
_entity_poly.type
_entity_poly.pdbx_seq_one_letter_code
_entity_poly.pdbx_strand_id
1 'polypeptide(L)'
;MSPTNPSKKASAKPTVKPLAQPRHIDNALLADGRLVRLTVHEERITHIVPMSDAPAADGALDLAGLLVLPALFDGHVHLDKTLHGLPWMPHAAGPTRASRIETELRLMPSLTLPTAERAGHLIRACAAHGTGTLRTHVDVEPHNGLAAMEGVLQARQDHRDWMNVQIVAFPQVGVMRCPGTLDLLDTAMALGADLVGGMDPCEVDCDPAGQLNGIFSIAHKHGVGVDVHLHEANDLGLFSIREICKRAKALGMQGRVTVSHGFCLGQVSESKARATADLMAAAGVHLLTHGAAAAPLPPIALLREHGVTVFAGNDNVRDTWSPYGTGDALERAALIGWRADWRTDAQMHEAFELITTAAARAMNLPFTGIDEGAPASFFAIAAQSLPEALATHAPRALVVHNGKVVARNGKACDKPQPL
;
A
#
# COMPACT_ATOMS: atom_id res chain seq x y z
N MET A 1 -13.44 -46.99 -56.45
CA MET A 1 -13.57 -46.01 -55.35
C MET A 1 -12.52 -46.37 -54.31
N SER A 2 -11.37 -45.70 -54.36
CA SER A 2 -10.25 -45.93 -53.44
C SER A 2 -10.34 -44.93 -52.27
N PRO A 3 -10.10 -45.33 -51.01
CA PRO A 3 -10.17 -44.41 -49.88
C PRO A 3 -8.91 -43.56 -49.79
N THR A 4 -9.12 -42.27 -49.54
CA THR A 4 -8.10 -41.24 -49.38
C THR A 4 -7.42 -41.33 -48.01
N ASN A 5 -6.10 -41.12 -48.02
CA ASN A 5 -5.21 -41.13 -46.86
C ASN A 5 -5.19 -39.72 -46.22
N PRO A 6 -5.37 -39.55 -44.89
CA PRO A 6 -5.31 -38.23 -44.28
C PRO A 6 -3.86 -37.79 -44.00
N SER A 7 -3.57 -36.54 -44.33
CA SER A 7 -2.27 -35.90 -44.21
C SER A 7 -1.82 -35.74 -42.75
N LYS A 8 -0.56 -36.12 -42.48
CA LYS A 8 0.14 -35.82 -41.23
C LYS A 8 0.39 -34.31 -41.14
N LYS A 9 -0.30 -33.62 -40.24
CA LYS A 9 0.09 -32.27 -39.79
C LYS A 9 1.41 -32.38 -39.01
N ALA A 10 2.45 -31.74 -39.51
CA ALA A 10 3.71 -31.57 -38.79
C ALA A 10 3.45 -30.73 -37.53
N SER A 11 3.76 -31.28 -36.35
CA SER A 11 3.73 -30.52 -35.10
C SER A 11 4.87 -29.49 -35.15
N ALA A 12 4.52 -28.20 -35.05
CA ALA A 12 5.50 -27.16 -34.80
C ALA A 12 6.22 -27.49 -33.48
N LYS A 13 7.56 -27.58 -33.53
CA LYS A 13 8.38 -27.73 -32.33
C LYS A 13 8.14 -26.51 -31.42
N PRO A 14 8.03 -26.69 -30.10
CA PRO A 14 7.95 -25.57 -29.18
C PRO A 14 9.20 -24.71 -29.36
N THR A 15 9.01 -23.43 -29.66
CA THR A 15 10.08 -22.44 -29.59
C THR A 15 10.52 -22.31 -28.14
N VAL A 16 11.65 -22.94 -27.81
CA VAL A 16 12.33 -22.74 -26.53
C VAL A 16 12.70 -21.25 -26.47
N LYS A 17 12.04 -20.49 -25.59
CA LYS A 17 12.49 -19.13 -25.26
C LYS A 17 13.95 -19.25 -24.79
N PRO A 18 14.88 -18.42 -25.29
CA PRO A 18 16.24 -18.39 -24.76
C PRO A 18 16.17 -18.18 -23.24
N LEU A 19 16.89 -19.00 -22.47
CA LEU A 19 17.08 -18.77 -21.04
C LEU A 19 17.66 -17.36 -20.87
N ALA A 20 17.00 -16.52 -20.07
CA ALA A 20 17.46 -15.16 -19.85
C ALA A 20 18.84 -15.20 -19.19
N GLN A 21 19.83 -14.52 -19.74
CA GLN A 21 21.14 -14.45 -19.11
C GLN A 21 21.03 -13.70 -17.78
N PRO A 22 21.79 -14.11 -16.74
CA PRO A 22 21.88 -13.35 -15.50
C PRO A 22 22.29 -11.90 -15.77
N ARG A 23 21.69 -10.98 -15.01
CA ARG A 23 22.01 -9.56 -15.04
C ARG A 23 22.84 -9.18 -13.83
N HIS A 24 23.98 -8.55 -14.06
CA HIS A 24 24.85 -8.06 -13.00
C HIS A 24 24.61 -6.56 -12.79
N ILE A 25 24.53 -6.15 -11.53
CA ILE A 25 24.42 -4.77 -11.09
C ILE A 25 25.60 -4.49 -10.18
N ASP A 26 26.49 -3.58 -10.59
CA ASP A 26 27.76 -3.30 -9.94
C ASP A 26 27.67 -2.05 -9.06
N ASN A 27 28.58 -1.97 -8.09
CA ASN A 27 28.70 -0.83 -7.19
C ASN A 27 27.38 -0.44 -6.49
N ALA A 28 26.59 -1.43 -6.09
CA ALA A 28 25.41 -1.23 -5.26
C ALA A 28 25.85 -1.03 -3.80
N LEU A 29 25.54 0.11 -3.18
CA LEU A 29 25.77 0.32 -1.75
C LEU A 29 24.59 -0.28 -0.96
N LEU A 30 24.85 -1.21 -0.06
CA LEU A 30 23.84 -1.76 0.85
C LEU A 30 23.72 -0.90 2.11
N ALA A 31 22.59 -1.04 2.82
CA ALA A 31 22.33 -0.29 4.06
C ALA A 31 23.32 -0.61 5.20
N ASP A 32 24.05 -1.74 5.11
CA ASP A 32 25.12 -2.11 6.04
C ASP A 32 26.50 -1.53 5.67
N GLY A 33 26.57 -0.71 4.61
CA GLY A 33 27.78 -0.04 4.14
C GLY A 33 28.63 -0.85 3.15
N ARG A 34 28.25 -2.10 2.82
CA ARG A 34 28.98 -2.89 1.83
C ARG A 34 28.69 -2.40 0.41
N LEU A 35 29.75 -2.29 -0.39
CA LEU A 35 29.64 -2.13 -1.84
C LEU A 35 29.66 -3.51 -2.50
N VAL A 36 28.61 -3.86 -3.25
CA VAL A 36 28.40 -5.21 -3.77
C VAL A 36 28.04 -5.22 -5.25
N ARG A 37 28.22 -6.40 -5.86
CA ARG A 37 27.50 -6.79 -7.07
C ARG A 37 26.24 -7.57 -6.69
N LEU A 38 25.09 -7.16 -7.21
CA LEU A 38 23.86 -7.97 -7.22
C LEU A 38 23.78 -8.74 -8.54
N THR A 39 23.45 -10.03 -8.48
CA THR A 39 23.11 -10.82 -9.66
C THR A 39 21.62 -11.12 -9.65
N VAL A 40 20.93 -10.73 -10.71
CA VAL A 40 19.50 -10.97 -10.90
C VAL A 40 19.29 -12.01 -12.00
N HIS A 41 18.54 -13.05 -11.70
CA HIS A 41 18.17 -14.08 -12.66
C HIS A 41 16.76 -14.58 -12.32
N GLU A 42 15.92 -14.76 -13.35
CA GLU A 42 14.52 -15.20 -13.19
C GLU A 42 13.76 -14.41 -12.10
N GLU A 43 13.83 -13.08 -12.18
CA GLU A 43 13.13 -12.14 -11.28
C GLU A 43 13.57 -12.20 -9.80
N ARG A 44 14.68 -12.88 -9.48
CA ARG A 44 15.23 -13.00 -8.12
C ARG A 44 16.68 -12.53 -8.05
N ILE A 45 17.08 -12.07 -6.87
CA ILE A 45 18.49 -11.84 -6.53
C ILE A 45 19.10 -13.21 -6.25
N THR A 46 19.99 -13.70 -7.10
CA THR A 46 20.61 -15.03 -6.93
C THR A 46 21.92 -14.99 -6.18
N HIS A 47 22.68 -13.90 -6.32
CA HIS A 47 23.97 -13.72 -5.64
C HIS A 47 24.19 -12.28 -5.21
N ILE A 48 24.80 -12.12 -4.04
CA ILE A 48 25.30 -10.85 -3.51
C ILE A 48 26.77 -11.02 -3.17
N VAL A 49 27.67 -10.41 -3.96
CA VAL A 49 29.12 -10.59 -3.82
C VAL A 49 29.76 -9.24 -3.51
N PRO A 50 30.69 -9.14 -2.53
CA PRO A 50 31.49 -7.92 -2.34
C PRO A 50 32.13 -7.48 -3.64
N MET A 51 32.10 -6.18 -3.93
CA MET A 51 32.60 -5.67 -5.22
C MET A 51 34.11 -5.95 -5.41
N SER A 52 34.88 -6.04 -4.31
CA SER A 52 36.30 -6.43 -4.33
C SER A 52 36.54 -7.85 -4.86
N ASP A 53 35.54 -8.72 -4.74
CA ASP A 53 35.63 -10.15 -5.04
C ASP A 53 34.89 -10.51 -6.33
N ALA A 54 34.15 -9.54 -6.91
CA ALA A 54 33.35 -9.74 -8.10
C ALA A 54 34.24 -9.78 -9.37
N PRO A 55 34.16 -10.82 -10.21
CA PRO A 55 34.91 -10.88 -11.46
C PRO A 55 34.45 -9.79 -12.43
N ALA A 56 35.25 -9.42 -13.43
CA ALA A 56 34.76 -8.51 -14.48
C ALA A 56 33.54 -9.12 -15.19
N ALA A 57 32.51 -8.31 -15.44
CA ALA A 57 31.31 -8.73 -16.16
C ALA A 57 30.97 -7.70 -17.24
N ASP A 58 30.94 -8.16 -18.50
CA ASP A 58 30.58 -7.31 -19.62
C ASP A 58 29.09 -6.94 -19.56
N GLY A 59 28.79 -5.65 -19.73
CA GLY A 59 27.41 -5.15 -19.75
C GLY A 59 26.72 -5.10 -18.38
N ALA A 60 27.46 -5.17 -17.27
CA ALA A 60 26.91 -4.93 -15.94
C ALA A 60 26.35 -3.50 -15.82
N LEU A 61 25.22 -3.36 -15.12
CA LEU A 61 24.63 -2.06 -14.80
C LEU A 61 25.37 -1.46 -13.61
N ASP A 62 26.13 -0.40 -13.83
CA ASP A 62 26.84 0.30 -12.75
C ASP A 62 25.90 1.28 -12.01
N LEU A 63 25.74 1.08 -10.70
CA LEU A 63 25.02 2.01 -9.83
C LEU A 63 25.90 3.10 -9.24
N ALA A 64 27.21 3.13 -9.53
CA ALA A 64 28.14 4.17 -9.12
C ALA A 64 28.10 4.51 -7.61
N GLY A 65 27.87 3.51 -6.76
CA GLY A 65 27.82 3.67 -5.31
C GLY A 65 26.48 4.16 -4.75
N LEU A 66 25.40 4.17 -5.54
CA LEU A 66 24.07 4.51 -5.04
C LEU A 66 23.57 3.49 -4.01
N LEU A 67 22.89 3.98 -2.97
CA LEU A 67 22.26 3.15 -1.95
C LEU A 67 21.09 2.36 -2.55
N VAL A 68 21.08 1.06 -2.34
CA VAL A 68 20.01 0.14 -2.73
C VAL A 68 19.16 -0.21 -1.51
N LEU A 69 17.87 0.06 -1.60
CA LEU A 69 16.88 -0.22 -0.56
C LEU A 69 15.75 -1.11 -1.11
N PRO A 70 15.12 -1.94 -0.25
CA PRO A 70 14.04 -2.83 -0.68
C PRO A 70 12.81 -2.03 -1.13
N ALA A 71 11.99 -2.62 -1.99
CA ALA A 71 10.73 -2.01 -2.40
C ALA A 71 9.84 -1.68 -1.19
N LEU A 72 9.18 -0.52 -1.28
CA LEU A 72 8.37 0.03 -0.18
C LEU A 72 6.93 -0.47 -0.24
N PHE A 73 6.25 -0.33 0.90
CA PHE A 73 4.83 -0.59 1.06
C PHE A 73 4.13 0.74 1.36
N ASP A 74 2.98 0.96 0.73
CA ASP A 74 2.00 1.97 1.14
C ASP A 74 0.77 1.24 1.66
N GLY A 75 0.54 1.35 2.97
CA GLY A 75 -0.49 0.61 3.66
C GLY A 75 -1.91 1.12 3.45
N HIS A 76 -2.10 2.31 2.87
CA HIS A 76 -3.40 2.95 2.74
C HIS A 76 -3.34 4.10 1.73
N VAL A 77 -4.09 3.95 0.63
CA VAL A 77 -4.26 4.97 -0.41
C VAL A 77 -5.69 4.90 -0.96
N HIS A 78 -6.10 5.89 -1.75
CA HIS A 78 -7.37 5.88 -2.48
C HIS A 78 -7.13 6.06 -4.00
N LEU A 79 -7.06 4.95 -4.74
CA LEU A 79 -6.85 4.95 -6.19
C LEU A 79 -8.10 5.32 -6.99
N ASP A 80 -9.28 5.06 -6.45
CA ASP A 80 -10.56 5.25 -7.12
C ASP A 80 -10.89 6.72 -7.38
N LYS A 81 -10.58 7.59 -6.42
CA LYS A 81 -10.88 9.02 -6.45
C LYS A 81 -9.72 9.94 -6.82
N THR A 82 -8.55 9.38 -7.13
CA THR A 82 -7.40 10.17 -7.56
C THR A 82 -7.70 10.99 -8.82
N LEU A 83 -7.14 12.20 -8.88
CA LEU A 83 -7.21 13.10 -10.03
C LEU A 83 -5.92 13.05 -10.88
N HIS A 84 -5.06 12.06 -10.66
CA HIS A 84 -3.88 11.83 -11.49
C HIS A 84 -4.25 11.58 -12.96
N GLY A 85 -3.44 12.12 -13.88
CA GLY A 85 -3.73 12.12 -15.33
C GLY A 85 -4.59 13.30 -15.80
N LEU A 86 -5.34 13.95 -14.91
CA LEU A 86 -6.13 15.13 -15.25
C LEU A 86 -5.31 16.43 -15.13
N PRO A 87 -5.76 17.54 -15.77
CA PRO A 87 -5.26 18.88 -15.48
C PRO A 87 -5.39 19.24 -14.00
N TRP A 88 -4.71 20.31 -13.57
CA TRP A 88 -4.88 20.80 -12.20
C TRP A 88 -6.34 21.18 -11.95
N MET A 89 -6.91 20.65 -10.87
CA MET A 89 -8.26 20.92 -10.43
C MET A 89 -8.20 21.53 -9.02
N PRO A 90 -8.75 22.73 -8.78
CA PRO A 90 -8.79 23.31 -7.45
C PRO A 90 -9.56 22.42 -6.46
N HIS A 91 -9.14 22.42 -5.20
CA HIS A 91 -9.88 21.75 -4.14
C HIS A 91 -11.24 22.44 -3.96
N ALA A 92 -12.32 21.67 -4.18
CA ALA A 92 -13.68 22.20 -4.25
C ALA A 92 -14.53 21.91 -3.00
N ALA A 93 -14.03 21.07 -2.08
CA ALA A 93 -14.75 20.69 -0.89
C ALA A 93 -14.56 21.72 0.25
N GLY A 94 -15.57 21.79 1.13
CA GLY A 94 -15.48 22.49 2.41
C GLY A 94 -14.65 21.71 3.46
N PRO A 95 -14.51 22.24 4.67
CA PRO A 95 -13.61 21.68 5.68
C PRO A 95 -14.12 20.38 6.34
N THR A 96 -15.37 19.98 6.10
CA THR A 96 -16.01 18.84 6.76
C THR A 96 -15.91 17.56 5.91
N ARG A 97 -15.89 16.39 6.56
CA ARG A 97 -15.93 15.09 5.87
C ARG A 97 -17.17 14.96 4.98
N ALA A 98 -18.33 15.38 5.48
CA ALA A 98 -19.57 15.40 4.72
C ALA A 98 -19.45 16.23 3.42
N SER A 99 -18.83 17.41 3.47
CA SER A 99 -18.64 18.24 2.28
C SER A 99 -17.70 17.61 1.25
N ARG A 100 -16.71 16.82 1.70
CA ARG A 100 -15.82 16.05 0.81
C ARG A 100 -16.56 14.93 0.11
N ILE A 101 -17.35 14.14 0.85
CA ILE A 101 -18.23 13.10 0.31
C ILE A 101 -19.20 13.69 -0.75
N GLU A 102 -19.90 14.77 -0.41
CA GLU A 102 -20.83 15.44 -1.35
C GLU A 102 -20.13 15.95 -2.61
N THR A 103 -18.93 16.51 -2.45
CA THR A 103 -18.14 17.01 -3.58
C THR A 103 -17.69 15.88 -4.49
N GLU A 104 -17.23 14.77 -3.90
CA GLU A 104 -16.82 13.58 -4.64
C GLU A 104 -17.98 12.97 -5.43
N LEU A 105 -19.12 12.70 -4.80
CA LEU A 105 -20.30 12.14 -5.47
C LEU A 105 -20.75 12.99 -6.68
N ARG A 106 -20.63 14.32 -6.56
CA ARG A 106 -20.94 15.25 -7.66
C ARG A 106 -19.85 15.27 -8.74
N LEU A 107 -18.58 15.23 -8.36
CA LEU A 107 -17.45 15.47 -9.28
C LEU A 107 -17.08 14.20 -10.05
N MET A 108 -17.05 13.05 -9.38
CA MET A 108 -16.54 11.79 -9.93
C MET A 108 -17.21 11.40 -11.26
N PRO A 109 -18.55 11.49 -11.42
CA PRO A 109 -19.21 11.17 -12.69
C PRO A 109 -18.90 12.13 -13.84
N SER A 110 -18.38 13.33 -13.53
CA SER A 110 -18.07 14.38 -14.51
C SER A 110 -16.62 14.36 -15.02
N LEU A 111 -15.77 13.51 -14.44
CA LEU A 111 -14.35 13.43 -14.82
C LEU A 111 -14.20 12.86 -16.24
N THR A 112 -13.27 13.42 -16.99
CA THR A 112 -13.05 13.06 -18.41
C THR A 112 -12.22 11.79 -18.58
N LEU A 113 -11.42 11.40 -17.57
CA LEU A 113 -10.67 10.15 -17.58
C LEU A 113 -11.40 9.11 -16.73
N PRO A 114 -11.52 7.84 -17.18
CA PRO A 114 -12.09 6.74 -16.40
C PRO A 114 -11.26 6.37 -15.17
N THR A 115 -11.88 5.68 -14.20
CA THR A 115 -11.23 5.29 -12.93
C THR A 115 -10.00 4.43 -13.14
N ALA A 116 -10.05 3.47 -14.07
CA ALA A 116 -8.90 2.63 -14.38
C ALA A 116 -7.68 3.44 -14.84
N GLU A 117 -7.87 4.46 -15.68
CA GLU A 117 -6.79 5.29 -16.20
C GLU A 117 -6.19 6.18 -15.11
N ARG A 118 -7.02 6.87 -14.32
CA ARG A 118 -6.54 7.72 -13.21
C ARG A 118 -5.80 6.90 -12.15
N ALA A 119 -6.36 5.75 -11.75
CA ALA A 119 -5.71 4.81 -10.84
C ALA A 119 -4.37 4.32 -11.39
N GLY A 120 -4.31 3.99 -12.69
CA GLY A 120 -3.06 3.61 -13.38
C GLY A 120 -1.99 4.71 -13.34
N HIS A 121 -2.38 5.97 -13.52
CA HIS A 121 -1.45 7.10 -13.39
C HIS A 121 -0.87 7.23 -11.98
N LEU A 122 -1.68 7.04 -10.94
CA LEU A 122 -1.20 7.07 -9.56
C LEU A 122 -0.33 5.84 -9.23
N ILE A 123 -0.71 4.64 -9.67
CA ILE A 123 0.10 3.42 -9.54
C ILE A 123 1.52 3.63 -10.11
N ARG A 124 1.62 4.19 -11.33
CA ARG A 124 2.91 4.47 -11.98
C ARG A 124 3.72 5.52 -11.22
N ALA A 125 3.07 6.54 -10.66
CA ALA A 125 3.73 7.54 -9.83
C ALA A 125 4.32 6.90 -8.57
N CYS A 126 3.51 6.13 -7.81
CA CYS A 126 3.98 5.42 -6.61
C CYS A 126 5.11 4.44 -6.93
N ALA A 127 5.02 3.70 -8.04
CA ALA A 127 6.08 2.80 -8.51
C ALA A 127 7.38 3.56 -8.80
N ALA A 128 7.29 4.76 -9.39
CA ALA A 128 8.48 5.59 -9.63
C ALA A 128 9.16 6.09 -8.35
N HIS A 129 8.41 6.16 -7.23
CA HIS A 129 8.93 6.44 -5.90
C HIS A 129 9.45 5.19 -5.16
N GLY A 130 9.52 4.03 -5.81
CA GLY A 130 10.07 2.80 -5.22
C GLY A 130 9.05 1.99 -4.40
N THR A 131 7.77 2.37 -4.43
CA THR A 131 6.70 1.55 -3.82
C THR A 131 6.46 0.33 -4.67
N GLY A 132 6.56 -0.87 -4.08
CA GLY A 132 6.30 -2.15 -4.75
C GLY A 132 4.98 -2.79 -4.35
N THR A 133 4.31 -2.29 -3.30
CA THR A 133 3.01 -2.80 -2.85
C THR A 133 2.15 -1.67 -2.28
N LEU A 134 0.87 -1.63 -2.68
CA LEU A 134 -0.15 -0.71 -2.16
C LEU A 134 -1.31 -1.49 -1.52
N ARG A 135 -1.95 -0.90 -0.51
CA ARG A 135 -3.34 -1.21 -0.16
C ARG A 135 -4.20 0.01 -0.43
N THR A 136 -5.18 -0.14 -1.31
CA THR A 136 -6.14 0.91 -1.66
C THR A 136 -7.51 0.61 -1.09
N HIS A 137 -8.23 1.66 -0.70
CA HIS A 137 -9.63 1.58 -0.33
C HIS A 137 -10.48 2.16 -1.45
N VAL A 138 -11.54 1.44 -1.81
CA VAL A 138 -12.39 1.76 -2.97
C VAL A 138 -13.82 1.89 -2.52
N ASP A 139 -14.42 3.03 -2.83
CA ASP A 139 -15.75 3.39 -2.36
C ASP A 139 -16.80 2.46 -3.01
N VAL A 140 -17.63 1.85 -2.16
CA VAL A 140 -18.72 0.94 -2.53
C VAL A 140 -19.99 1.39 -1.83
N GLU A 141 -20.96 1.86 -2.60
CA GLU A 141 -22.23 2.37 -2.07
C GLU A 141 -23.34 2.39 -3.15
N PRO A 142 -24.64 2.48 -2.77
CA PRO A 142 -25.75 2.31 -3.71
C PRO A 142 -25.84 3.31 -4.88
N HIS A 143 -25.33 4.54 -4.72
CA HIS A 143 -25.41 5.58 -5.75
C HIS A 143 -24.52 5.26 -6.96
N ASN A 144 -23.27 4.83 -6.73
CA ASN A 144 -22.30 4.48 -7.78
C ASN A 144 -22.16 2.95 -8.00
N GLY A 145 -22.76 2.14 -7.14
CA GLY A 145 -22.68 0.68 -7.20
C GLY A 145 -21.23 0.19 -7.07
N LEU A 146 -20.75 -0.52 -8.09
CA LEU A 146 -19.42 -1.15 -8.13
C LEU A 146 -18.49 -0.55 -9.21
N ALA A 147 -18.89 0.55 -9.86
CA ALA A 147 -18.13 1.11 -10.99
C ALA A 147 -16.68 1.51 -10.61
N ALA A 148 -16.50 2.07 -9.41
CA ALA A 148 -15.17 2.38 -8.87
C ALA A 148 -14.33 1.11 -8.65
N MET A 149 -14.94 0.07 -8.06
CA MET A 149 -14.33 -1.24 -7.83
C MET A 149 -13.87 -1.88 -9.14
N GLU A 150 -14.72 -1.94 -10.16
CA GLU A 150 -14.38 -2.47 -11.48
C GLU A 150 -13.21 -1.71 -12.12
N GLY A 151 -13.21 -0.38 -12.02
CA GLY A 151 -12.13 0.46 -12.53
C GLY A 151 -10.79 0.20 -11.84
N VAL A 152 -10.78 0.07 -10.51
CA VAL A 152 -9.55 -0.21 -9.75
C VAL A 152 -9.07 -1.65 -9.97
N LEU A 153 -9.97 -2.63 -10.09
CA LEU A 153 -9.63 -4.00 -10.44
C LEU A 153 -8.96 -4.08 -11.83
N GLN A 154 -9.49 -3.33 -12.81
CA GLN A 154 -8.89 -3.21 -14.13
C GLN A 154 -7.50 -2.57 -14.04
N ALA A 155 -7.34 -1.47 -13.29
CA ALA A 155 -6.04 -0.81 -13.10
C ALA A 155 -5.01 -1.75 -12.47
N ARG A 156 -5.40 -2.52 -11.43
CA ARG A 156 -4.55 -3.55 -10.80
C ARG A 156 -4.08 -4.58 -11.83
N GLN A 157 -4.98 -5.07 -12.68
CA GLN A 157 -4.66 -6.07 -13.68
C GLN A 157 -3.71 -5.55 -14.77
N ASP A 158 -3.94 -4.32 -15.25
CA ASP A 158 -3.13 -3.66 -16.28
C ASP A 158 -1.73 -3.28 -15.77
N HIS A 159 -1.61 -3.06 -14.45
CA HIS A 159 -0.37 -2.61 -13.83
C HIS A 159 0.29 -3.64 -12.92
N ARG A 160 -0.05 -4.93 -13.02
CA ARG A 160 0.55 -6.01 -12.21
C ARG A 160 2.08 -6.13 -12.33
N ASP A 161 2.64 -5.66 -13.44
CA ASP A 161 4.10 -5.65 -13.68
C ASP A 161 4.80 -4.42 -13.07
N TRP A 162 4.04 -3.50 -12.47
CA TRP A 162 4.55 -2.30 -11.82
C TRP A 162 4.66 -2.45 -10.31
N MET A 163 3.66 -3.08 -9.70
CA MET A 163 3.55 -3.28 -8.25
C MET A 163 2.38 -4.22 -7.91
N ASN A 164 2.35 -4.67 -6.65
CA ASN A 164 1.20 -5.38 -6.08
C ASN A 164 0.15 -4.40 -5.52
N VAL A 165 -1.14 -4.71 -5.66
CA VAL A 165 -2.23 -3.88 -5.11
C VAL A 165 -3.24 -4.75 -4.36
N GLN A 166 -3.37 -4.54 -3.05
CA GLN A 166 -4.48 -5.02 -2.23
C GLN A 166 -5.63 -4.03 -2.27
N ILE A 167 -6.86 -4.51 -2.38
CA ILE A 167 -8.07 -3.69 -2.50
C ILE A 167 -8.99 -3.95 -1.32
N VAL A 168 -9.39 -2.87 -0.63
CA VAL A 168 -10.41 -2.87 0.41
C VAL A 168 -11.73 -2.37 -0.20
N ALA A 169 -12.79 -3.18 -0.14
CA ALA A 169 -14.15 -2.73 -0.46
C ALA A 169 -14.66 -1.84 0.68
N PHE A 170 -14.82 -0.54 0.45
CA PHE A 170 -14.94 0.45 1.52
C PHE A 170 -16.28 1.22 1.48
N PRO A 171 -17.10 1.18 2.54
CA PRO A 171 -18.39 1.86 2.59
C PRO A 171 -18.25 3.33 3.05
N GLN A 172 -17.70 4.20 2.21
CA GLN A 172 -17.39 5.62 2.51
C GLN A 172 -18.56 6.42 3.12
N VAL A 173 -19.80 6.12 2.71
CA VAL A 173 -21.01 6.83 3.14
C VAL A 173 -21.77 6.17 4.31
N GLY A 174 -21.27 5.03 4.79
CA GLY A 174 -21.89 4.20 5.82
C GLY A 174 -22.60 2.96 5.28
N VAL A 175 -22.92 2.05 6.19
CA VAL A 175 -23.54 0.75 5.93
C VAL A 175 -25.00 0.72 6.37
N MET A 176 -25.24 1.06 7.63
CA MET A 176 -26.56 0.98 8.27
C MET A 176 -27.48 2.10 7.80
N ARG A 177 -26.94 3.29 7.54
CA ARG A 177 -27.71 4.42 6.99
C ARG A 177 -27.95 4.36 5.48
N CYS A 178 -27.32 3.41 4.79
CA CYS A 178 -27.39 3.23 3.34
C CYS A 178 -27.81 1.78 3.02
N PRO A 179 -29.13 1.47 3.03
CA PRO A 179 -29.62 0.13 2.72
C PRO A 179 -29.08 -0.40 1.37
N GLY A 180 -28.64 -1.66 1.37
CA GLY A 180 -28.01 -2.30 0.20
C GLY A 180 -26.48 -2.25 0.19
N THR A 181 -25.82 -1.41 1.02
CA THR A 181 -24.36 -1.36 1.07
C THR A 181 -23.73 -2.70 1.47
N LEU A 182 -24.29 -3.45 2.44
CA LEU A 182 -23.76 -4.77 2.81
C LEU A 182 -23.77 -5.77 1.65
N ASP A 183 -24.84 -5.78 0.85
CA ASP A 183 -24.95 -6.69 -0.31
C ASP A 183 -23.94 -6.30 -1.40
N LEU A 184 -23.72 -4.99 -1.60
CA LEU A 184 -22.69 -4.50 -2.52
C LEU A 184 -21.27 -4.83 -2.03
N LEU A 185 -20.99 -4.70 -0.74
CA LEU A 185 -19.71 -5.13 -0.15
C LEU A 185 -19.49 -6.63 -0.35
N ASP A 186 -20.50 -7.47 -0.10
CA ASP A 186 -20.42 -8.91 -0.36
C ASP A 186 -20.17 -9.23 -1.84
N THR A 187 -20.82 -8.48 -2.74
CA THR A 187 -20.60 -8.59 -4.19
C THR A 187 -19.19 -8.15 -4.58
N ALA A 188 -18.68 -7.07 -3.99
CA ALA A 188 -17.31 -6.59 -4.22
C ALA A 188 -16.26 -7.62 -3.81
N MET A 189 -16.50 -8.36 -2.71
CA MET A 189 -15.65 -9.49 -2.34
C MET A 189 -15.64 -10.57 -3.43
N ALA A 190 -16.81 -10.93 -3.98
CA ALA A 190 -16.91 -11.90 -5.07
C ALA A 190 -16.24 -11.43 -6.37
N LEU A 191 -16.15 -10.11 -6.61
CA LEU A 191 -15.43 -9.52 -7.74
C LEU A 191 -13.91 -9.53 -7.59
N GLY A 192 -13.38 -9.73 -6.38
CA GLY A 192 -11.95 -9.83 -6.12
C GLY A 192 -11.34 -8.72 -5.28
N ALA A 193 -12.13 -8.03 -4.45
CA ALA A 193 -11.57 -7.29 -3.32
C ALA A 193 -10.85 -8.23 -2.34
N ASP A 194 -9.78 -7.77 -1.71
CA ASP A 194 -8.93 -8.58 -0.83
C ASP A 194 -9.29 -8.42 0.65
N LEU A 195 -9.97 -7.33 1.01
CA LEU A 195 -10.43 -6.99 2.36
C LEU A 195 -11.77 -6.26 2.29
N VAL A 196 -12.50 -6.27 3.40
CA VAL A 196 -13.71 -5.46 3.59
C VAL A 196 -13.43 -4.32 4.57
N GLY A 197 -13.96 -3.13 4.27
CA GLY A 197 -13.77 -1.93 5.08
C GLY A 197 -14.96 -1.58 5.96
N GLY A 198 -14.73 -0.61 6.85
CA GLY A 198 -15.76 0.05 7.66
C GLY A 198 -15.43 1.53 7.83
N MET A 199 -16.40 2.33 8.26
CA MET A 199 -16.24 3.78 8.40
C MET A 199 -16.98 4.25 9.66
N ASP A 200 -16.26 4.81 10.63
CA ASP A 200 -16.81 5.53 11.80
C ASP A 200 -18.13 4.91 12.34
N PRO A 201 -18.07 3.73 13.01
CA PRO A 201 -19.25 2.94 13.36
C PRO A 201 -20.27 3.64 14.26
N CYS A 202 -19.83 4.62 15.04
CA CYS A 202 -20.68 5.48 15.87
C CYS A 202 -21.06 6.78 15.16
N GLU A 203 -20.12 7.51 14.54
CA GLU A 203 -20.40 8.85 13.97
C GLU A 203 -21.10 8.81 12.61
N VAL A 204 -20.77 7.84 11.76
CA VAL A 204 -21.40 7.73 10.43
C VAL A 204 -22.67 6.91 10.54
N ASP A 205 -22.60 5.67 11.02
CA ASP A 205 -23.76 4.78 11.01
C ASP A 205 -24.71 4.93 12.20
N CYS A 206 -24.27 5.54 13.31
CA CYS A 206 -25.05 5.63 14.55
C CYS A 206 -25.53 4.25 15.09
N ASP A 207 -24.96 3.16 14.59
CA ASP A 207 -25.24 1.77 14.98
C ASP A 207 -23.94 0.95 14.86
N PRO A 208 -23.04 1.06 15.85
CA PRO A 208 -21.75 0.39 15.79
C PRO A 208 -21.89 -1.13 15.83
N ALA A 209 -22.95 -1.66 16.47
CA ALA A 209 -23.19 -3.10 16.51
C ALA A 209 -23.61 -3.62 15.13
N GLY A 210 -24.57 -2.95 14.49
CA GLY A 210 -25.03 -3.29 13.14
C GLY A 210 -23.90 -3.25 12.12
N GLN A 211 -23.18 -2.11 12.03
CA GLN A 211 -22.08 -1.97 11.07
C GLN A 211 -21.01 -3.03 11.30
N LEU A 212 -20.46 -3.11 12.52
CA LEU A 212 -19.32 -3.99 12.78
C LEU A 212 -19.72 -5.47 12.65
N ASN A 213 -20.93 -5.87 13.03
CA ASN A 213 -21.38 -7.25 12.82
C ASN A 213 -21.54 -7.57 11.32
N GLY A 214 -22.08 -6.65 10.53
CA GLY A 214 -22.22 -6.82 9.09
C GLY A 214 -20.88 -7.00 8.38
N ILE A 215 -19.93 -6.07 8.59
CA ILE A 215 -18.63 -6.12 7.92
C ILE A 215 -17.81 -7.34 8.35
N PHE A 216 -17.81 -7.71 9.64
CA PHE A 216 -17.08 -8.88 10.12
C PHE A 216 -17.72 -10.19 9.67
N SER A 217 -19.05 -10.23 9.48
CA SER A 217 -19.73 -11.38 8.89
C SER A 217 -19.29 -11.60 7.44
N ILE A 218 -19.21 -10.54 6.63
CA ILE A 218 -18.68 -10.60 5.26
C ILE A 218 -17.22 -11.08 5.29
N ALA A 219 -16.39 -10.49 6.14
CA ALA A 219 -14.98 -10.87 6.25
C ALA A 219 -14.81 -12.35 6.60
N HIS A 220 -15.60 -12.85 7.55
CA HIS A 220 -15.59 -14.25 7.96
C HIS A 220 -16.07 -15.17 6.84
N LYS A 221 -17.17 -14.82 6.17
CA LYS A 221 -17.73 -15.58 5.03
C LYS A 221 -16.72 -15.78 3.91
N HIS A 222 -16.00 -14.73 3.53
CA HIS A 222 -15.01 -14.77 2.44
C HIS A 222 -13.61 -15.16 2.91
N GLY A 223 -13.41 -15.31 4.22
CA GLY A 223 -12.10 -15.63 4.78
C GLY A 223 -11.05 -14.55 4.51
N VAL A 224 -11.43 -13.26 4.57
CA VAL A 224 -10.56 -12.08 4.32
C VAL A 224 -10.32 -11.24 5.58
N GLY A 225 -9.44 -10.23 5.48
CA GLY A 225 -9.19 -9.26 6.55
C GLY A 225 -10.19 -8.09 6.57
N VAL A 226 -10.09 -7.25 7.61
CA VAL A 226 -10.90 -6.03 7.79
C VAL A 226 -9.99 -4.81 7.94
N ASP A 227 -10.34 -3.68 7.31
CA ASP A 227 -9.63 -2.41 7.47
C ASP A 227 -10.63 -1.26 7.71
N VAL A 228 -10.74 -0.80 8.95
CA VAL A 228 -11.76 0.19 9.36
C VAL A 228 -11.16 1.59 9.42
N HIS A 229 -11.69 2.53 8.64
CA HIS A 229 -11.43 3.96 8.80
C HIS A 229 -12.05 4.45 10.11
N LEU A 230 -11.21 4.94 11.03
CA LEU A 230 -11.65 5.43 12.33
C LEU A 230 -11.13 6.83 12.63
N HIS A 231 -12.00 7.81 12.42
CA HIS A 231 -11.78 9.24 12.67
C HIS A 231 -12.40 9.71 13.99
N GLU A 232 -13.25 8.88 14.60
CA GLU A 232 -13.98 9.20 15.83
C GLU A 232 -13.04 9.63 16.95
N ALA A 233 -13.39 10.74 17.58
CA ALA A 233 -12.51 11.41 18.51
C ALA A 233 -12.57 10.84 19.93
N ASN A 234 -11.51 11.08 20.71
CA ASN A 234 -11.47 10.86 22.16
C ASN A 234 -12.00 9.48 22.59
N ASP A 235 -12.77 9.43 23.69
CA ASP A 235 -13.33 8.20 24.26
C ASP A 235 -14.30 7.46 23.32
N LEU A 236 -14.93 8.15 22.36
CA LEU A 236 -15.79 7.50 21.38
C LEU A 236 -14.99 6.59 20.44
N GLY A 237 -13.85 7.09 19.94
CA GLY A 237 -12.94 6.26 19.15
C GLY A 237 -12.36 5.09 19.95
N LEU A 238 -12.06 5.27 21.24
CA LEU A 238 -11.62 4.15 22.10
C LEU A 238 -12.71 3.08 22.28
N PHE A 239 -13.98 3.49 22.37
CA PHE A 239 -15.10 2.57 22.39
C PHE A 239 -15.15 1.74 21.10
N SER A 240 -15.03 2.40 19.93
CA SER A 240 -15.03 1.71 18.63
C SER A 240 -13.83 0.76 18.47
N ILE A 241 -12.62 1.15 18.88
CA ILE A 241 -11.45 0.25 18.89
C ILE A 241 -11.73 -0.98 19.75
N ARG A 242 -12.34 -0.81 20.93
CA ARG A 242 -12.69 -1.93 21.82
C ARG A 242 -13.68 -2.88 21.17
N GLU A 243 -14.69 -2.36 20.48
CA GLU A 243 -15.68 -3.16 19.77
C GLU A 243 -15.09 -3.92 18.58
N ILE A 244 -14.12 -3.32 17.87
CA ILE A 244 -13.33 -3.96 16.81
C ILE A 244 -12.48 -5.10 17.41
N CYS A 245 -11.75 -4.83 18.50
CA CYS A 245 -10.90 -5.83 19.17
C CYS A 245 -11.69 -7.04 19.68
N LYS A 246 -12.91 -6.82 20.21
CA LYS A 246 -13.81 -7.91 20.64
C LYS A 246 -14.14 -8.85 19.49
N ARG A 247 -14.50 -8.30 18.32
CA ARG A 247 -14.87 -9.08 17.13
C ARG A 247 -13.66 -9.79 16.53
N ALA A 248 -12.51 -9.13 16.46
CA ALA A 248 -11.26 -9.73 16.02
C ALA A 248 -10.93 -10.99 16.84
N LYS A 249 -11.05 -10.92 18.18
CA LYS A 249 -10.85 -12.08 19.06
C LYS A 249 -11.90 -13.15 18.88
N ALA A 250 -13.19 -12.77 18.85
CA ALA A 250 -14.31 -13.71 18.78
C ALA A 250 -14.31 -14.53 17.49
N LEU A 251 -13.81 -13.96 16.39
CA LEU A 251 -13.80 -14.59 15.07
C LEU A 251 -12.43 -15.19 14.69
N GLY A 252 -11.44 -15.15 15.59
CA GLY A 252 -10.10 -15.69 15.31
C GLY A 252 -9.34 -14.91 14.22
N MET A 253 -9.54 -13.59 14.15
CA MET A 253 -9.00 -12.72 13.10
C MET A 253 -7.75 -11.92 13.55
N GLN A 254 -7.05 -12.38 14.58
CA GLN A 254 -5.80 -11.81 15.04
C GLN A 254 -4.81 -11.69 13.87
N GLY A 255 -4.18 -10.53 13.70
CA GLY A 255 -3.26 -10.23 12.60
C GLY A 255 -3.92 -9.83 11.28
N ARG A 256 -5.26 -9.83 11.21
CA ARG A 256 -6.03 -9.62 9.98
C ARG A 256 -6.98 -8.41 10.04
N VAL A 257 -6.89 -7.62 11.10
CA VAL A 257 -7.75 -6.45 11.34
C VAL A 257 -6.89 -5.22 11.51
N THR A 258 -7.19 -4.17 10.75
CA THR A 258 -6.54 -2.87 10.83
C THR A 258 -7.54 -1.81 11.26
N VAL A 259 -7.12 -0.94 12.17
CA VAL A 259 -7.75 0.36 12.40
C VAL A 259 -6.92 1.40 11.64
N SER A 260 -7.52 2.02 10.63
CA SER A 260 -6.92 3.12 9.88
C SER A 260 -7.19 4.46 10.57
N HIS A 261 -6.18 5.33 10.59
CA HIS A 261 -6.12 6.63 11.26
C HIS A 261 -5.99 6.55 12.80
N GLY A 262 -7.02 6.05 13.48
CA GLY A 262 -7.05 5.90 14.95
C GLY A 262 -6.72 7.19 15.72
N PHE A 263 -7.19 8.34 15.24
CA PHE A 263 -6.84 9.66 15.79
C PHE A 263 -7.13 9.81 17.29
N CYS A 264 -8.18 9.14 17.79
CA CYS A 264 -8.52 9.11 19.21
C CYS A 264 -7.35 8.73 20.12
N LEU A 265 -6.44 7.86 19.67
CA LEU A 265 -5.30 7.39 20.46
C LEU A 265 -4.33 8.52 20.82
N GLY A 266 -4.21 9.55 19.97
CA GLY A 266 -3.42 10.74 20.24
C GLY A 266 -4.18 11.84 21.00
N GLN A 267 -5.49 11.69 21.17
CA GLN A 267 -6.37 12.71 21.78
C GLN A 267 -6.73 12.40 23.24
N VAL A 268 -6.36 11.22 23.73
CA VAL A 268 -6.65 10.77 25.09
C VAL A 268 -5.40 10.82 25.98
N SER A 269 -5.60 10.74 27.30
CA SER A 269 -4.49 10.62 28.25
C SER A 269 -3.64 9.39 27.97
N GLU A 270 -2.34 9.44 28.28
CA GLU A 270 -1.39 8.33 28.10
C GLU A 270 -1.89 7.01 28.71
N SER A 271 -2.47 7.04 29.93
CA SER A 271 -3.01 5.84 30.58
C SER A 271 -4.11 5.14 29.76
N LYS A 272 -5.01 5.91 29.14
CA LYS A 272 -6.05 5.37 28.24
C LYS A 272 -5.44 4.82 26.94
N ALA A 273 -4.43 5.50 26.40
CA ALA A 273 -3.71 5.04 25.21
C ALA A 273 -3.00 3.69 25.48
N ARG A 274 -2.29 3.56 26.61
CA ARG A 274 -1.63 2.29 27.04
C ARG A 274 -2.62 1.15 27.18
N ALA A 275 -3.71 1.37 27.92
CA ALA A 275 -4.75 0.35 28.10
C ALA A 275 -5.39 -0.08 26.77
N THR A 276 -5.52 0.85 25.81
CA THR A 276 -6.03 0.53 24.48
C THR A 276 -4.98 -0.19 23.63
N ALA A 277 -3.71 0.16 23.75
CA ALA A 277 -2.59 -0.53 23.10
C ALA A 277 -2.51 -2.00 23.53
N ASP A 278 -2.60 -2.28 24.84
CA ASP A 278 -2.66 -3.64 25.38
C ASP A 278 -3.83 -4.44 24.80
N LEU A 279 -5.00 -3.79 24.67
CA LEU A 279 -6.18 -4.42 24.11
C LEU A 279 -5.99 -4.77 22.63
N MET A 280 -5.46 -3.84 21.84
CA MET A 280 -5.18 -4.02 20.41
C MET A 280 -4.15 -5.12 20.18
N ALA A 281 -3.04 -5.10 20.93
CA ALA A 281 -1.98 -6.11 20.84
C ALA A 281 -2.52 -7.51 21.19
N ALA A 282 -3.28 -7.64 22.29
CA ALA A 282 -3.91 -8.90 22.66
C ALA A 282 -4.95 -9.39 21.64
N ALA A 283 -5.55 -8.48 20.85
CA ALA A 283 -6.49 -8.80 19.77
C ALA A 283 -5.82 -8.99 18.41
N GLY A 284 -4.50 -8.79 18.30
CA GLY A 284 -3.78 -8.78 17.03
C GLY A 284 -4.33 -7.73 16.05
N VAL A 285 -4.83 -6.60 16.54
CA VAL A 285 -5.32 -5.49 15.72
C VAL A 285 -4.17 -4.53 15.43
N HIS A 286 -3.97 -4.21 14.16
CA HIS A 286 -2.93 -3.29 13.69
C HIS A 286 -3.46 -1.85 13.67
N LEU A 287 -2.54 -0.89 13.70
CA LEU A 287 -2.86 0.53 13.48
C LEU A 287 -2.17 1.03 12.20
N LEU A 288 -2.93 1.67 11.32
CA LEU A 288 -2.36 2.48 10.25
C LEU A 288 -2.44 3.96 10.57
N THR A 289 -1.36 4.71 10.31
CA THR A 289 -1.37 6.17 10.34
C THR A 289 -0.77 6.78 9.06
N HIS A 290 -1.35 7.89 8.62
CA HIS A 290 -0.79 8.73 7.55
C HIS A 290 -0.21 10.04 8.10
N GLY A 291 -0.20 10.23 9.42
CA GLY A 291 0.33 11.45 10.03
C GLY A 291 -0.50 12.72 9.77
N ALA A 292 -1.84 12.64 9.71
CA ALA A 292 -2.75 13.77 9.49
C ALA A 292 -2.43 15.03 10.31
N ALA A 293 -2.16 16.17 9.66
CA ALA A 293 -1.85 17.42 10.37
C ALA A 293 -2.99 17.91 11.28
N ALA A 294 -4.25 17.64 10.92
CA ALA A 294 -5.43 18.15 11.63
C ALA A 294 -5.75 17.42 12.95
N ALA A 295 -5.07 16.32 13.27
CA ALA A 295 -5.32 15.54 14.49
C ALA A 295 -4.00 15.19 15.19
N PRO A 296 -3.96 15.11 16.53
CA PRO A 296 -2.79 14.61 17.25
C PRO A 296 -2.34 13.25 16.69
N LEU A 297 -1.03 13.07 16.54
CA LEU A 297 -0.47 11.81 16.05
C LEU A 297 -0.73 10.71 17.11
N PRO A 298 -1.25 9.53 16.72
CA PRO A 298 -1.27 8.38 17.63
C PRO A 298 0.13 8.13 18.22
N PRO A 299 0.28 7.76 19.51
CA PRO A 299 1.58 7.63 20.14
C PRO A 299 2.30 6.35 19.66
N ILE A 300 2.95 6.44 18.49
CA ILE A 300 3.52 5.29 17.75
C ILE A 300 4.46 4.45 18.61
N ALA A 301 5.42 5.10 19.28
CA ALA A 301 6.41 4.40 20.11
C ALA A 301 5.74 3.61 21.25
N LEU A 302 4.76 4.22 21.93
CA LEU A 302 3.98 3.56 22.99
C LEU A 302 3.18 2.38 22.44
N LEU A 303 2.49 2.55 21.30
CA LEU A 303 1.72 1.46 20.70
C LEU A 303 2.62 0.27 20.32
N ARG A 304 3.79 0.55 19.76
CA ARG A 304 4.79 -0.48 19.39
C ARG A 304 5.40 -1.15 20.63
N GLU A 305 5.70 -0.40 21.69
CA GLU A 305 6.18 -0.94 22.98
C GLU A 305 5.22 -1.99 23.54
N HIS A 306 3.90 -1.74 23.39
CA HIS A 306 2.85 -2.65 23.82
C HIS A 306 2.54 -3.79 22.81
N GLY A 307 3.28 -3.88 21.69
CA GLY A 307 3.16 -4.96 20.71
C GLY A 307 2.17 -4.73 19.58
N VAL A 308 1.60 -3.52 19.45
CA VAL A 308 0.76 -3.17 18.29
C VAL A 308 1.66 -3.00 17.06
N THR A 309 1.32 -3.66 15.95
CA THR A 309 1.97 -3.34 14.67
C THR A 309 1.41 -2.03 14.15
N VAL A 310 2.27 -1.01 14.08
CA VAL A 310 1.94 0.30 13.51
C VAL A 310 2.64 0.43 12.17
N PHE A 311 1.90 0.80 11.13
CA PHE A 311 2.43 0.99 9.78
C PHE A 311 1.83 2.25 9.14
N ALA A 312 2.36 2.64 7.98
CA ALA A 312 2.01 3.90 7.34
C ALA A 312 1.45 3.73 5.93
N GLY A 313 0.68 4.74 5.52
CA GLY A 313 0.22 4.92 4.16
C GLY A 313 0.02 6.39 3.82
N ASN A 314 -0.10 6.72 2.54
CA ASN A 314 -0.24 8.09 2.08
C ASN A 314 -1.62 8.70 2.35
N ASP A 315 -2.64 7.87 2.48
CA ASP A 315 -4.05 8.27 2.43
C ASP A 315 -4.39 8.89 1.06
N ASN A 316 -5.13 9.99 1.04
CA ASN A 316 -5.46 10.72 -0.18
C ASN A 316 -4.21 11.28 -0.91
N VAL A 317 -4.11 11.03 -2.22
CA VAL A 317 -3.04 11.56 -3.09
C VAL A 317 -3.65 12.29 -4.28
N ARG A 318 -3.56 13.64 -4.23
CA ARG A 318 -4.13 14.58 -5.20
C ARG A 318 -5.50 14.11 -5.71
N ASP A 319 -6.49 14.23 -4.85
CA ASP A 319 -7.84 13.75 -5.09
C ASP A 319 -8.91 14.74 -4.61
N THR A 320 -10.17 14.29 -4.56
CA THR A 320 -11.32 15.06 -4.13
C THR A 320 -11.31 15.42 -2.63
N TRP A 321 -10.48 14.75 -1.83
CA TRP A 321 -10.34 14.95 -0.38
C TRP A 321 -9.12 15.78 -0.01
N SER A 322 -8.03 15.66 -0.77
CA SER A 322 -6.76 16.32 -0.50
C SER A 322 -6.08 16.81 -1.80
N PRO A 323 -5.68 18.09 -1.89
CA PRO A 323 -4.84 18.57 -2.99
C PRO A 323 -3.36 18.16 -2.83
N TYR A 324 -2.98 17.59 -1.69
CA TYR A 324 -1.60 17.21 -1.36
C TYR A 324 -1.31 15.74 -1.65
N GLY A 325 -0.03 15.38 -1.53
CA GLY A 325 0.48 14.02 -1.67
C GLY A 325 1.18 13.80 -3.00
N THR A 326 2.36 13.19 -2.96
CA THR A 326 3.17 12.81 -4.13
C THR A 326 3.05 11.32 -4.46
N GLY A 327 2.52 10.51 -3.54
CA GLY A 327 2.56 9.05 -3.62
C GLY A 327 3.90 8.45 -3.18
N ASP A 328 4.80 9.28 -2.63
CA ASP A 328 6.10 8.84 -2.12
C ASP A 328 6.00 8.34 -0.67
N ALA A 329 6.27 7.04 -0.46
CA ALA A 329 6.24 6.45 0.87
C ALA A 329 7.38 6.97 1.79
N LEU A 330 8.55 7.34 1.24
CA LEU A 330 9.61 7.96 2.06
C LEU A 330 9.20 9.36 2.53
N GLU A 331 8.57 10.16 1.67
CA GLU A 331 8.04 11.47 2.06
C GLU A 331 7.02 11.29 3.20
N ARG A 332 6.12 10.31 3.08
CA ARG A 332 5.14 10.00 4.12
C ARG A 332 5.79 9.61 5.44
N ALA A 333 6.78 8.72 5.42
CA ALA A 333 7.50 8.31 6.62
C ALA A 333 8.29 9.48 7.24
N ALA A 334 8.90 10.35 6.42
CA ALA A 334 9.59 11.54 6.90
C ALA A 334 8.63 12.54 7.57
N LEU A 335 7.45 12.77 6.99
CA LEU A 335 6.39 13.58 7.59
C LEU A 335 5.95 13.03 8.95
N ILE A 336 5.76 11.72 9.05
CA ILE A 336 5.42 11.05 10.34
C ILE A 336 6.56 11.23 11.34
N GLY A 337 7.81 11.02 10.93
CA GLY A 337 8.99 11.22 11.78
C GLY A 337 9.12 12.66 12.29
N TRP A 338 8.84 13.66 11.45
CA TRP A 338 8.79 15.05 11.89
C TRP A 338 7.72 15.29 12.95
N ARG A 339 6.53 14.72 12.77
CA ARG A 339 5.42 14.85 13.72
C ARG A 339 5.64 14.08 15.02
N ALA A 340 6.37 12.98 14.98
CA ALA A 340 6.76 12.19 16.14
C ALA A 340 8.00 12.76 16.88
N ASP A 341 8.57 13.86 16.39
CA ASP A 341 9.83 14.45 16.85
C ASP A 341 11.00 13.44 16.87
N TRP A 342 11.06 12.60 15.84
CA TRP A 342 12.15 11.65 15.64
C TRP A 342 13.37 12.35 15.04
N ARG A 343 14.53 12.19 15.69
CA ARG A 343 15.77 12.95 15.41
C ARG A 343 17.03 12.09 15.33
N THR A 344 17.00 10.88 15.87
CA THR A 344 18.14 9.96 15.84
C THR A 344 18.05 9.00 14.67
N ASP A 345 19.18 8.51 14.18
CA ASP A 345 19.23 7.49 13.11
C ASP A 345 18.36 6.28 13.45
N ALA A 346 18.40 5.80 14.70
CA ALA A 346 17.56 4.71 15.18
C ALA A 346 16.06 4.99 14.98
N GLN A 347 15.60 6.21 15.29
CA GLN A 347 14.20 6.58 15.05
C GLN A 347 13.88 6.77 13.56
N MET A 348 14.86 7.15 12.74
CA MET A 348 14.68 7.18 11.28
C MET A 348 14.58 5.78 10.69
N HIS A 349 15.29 4.80 11.25
CA HIS A 349 15.06 3.38 10.97
C HIS A 349 13.65 2.95 11.38
N GLU A 350 13.16 3.36 12.55
CA GLU A 350 11.77 3.08 12.97
C GLU A 350 10.73 3.67 11.99
N ALA A 351 10.97 4.87 11.44
CA ALA A 351 10.12 5.45 10.42
C ALA A 351 10.13 4.65 9.11
N PHE A 352 11.29 4.18 8.68
CA PHE A 352 11.42 3.34 7.50
C PHE A 352 10.72 1.99 7.67
N GLU A 353 10.72 1.41 8.88
CA GLU A 353 9.98 0.18 9.18
C GLU A 353 8.47 0.32 8.97
N LEU A 354 7.89 1.53 9.21
CA LEU A 354 6.46 1.79 9.00
C LEU A 354 6.01 1.55 7.56
N ILE A 355 6.92 1.69 6.59
CA ILE A 355 6.68 1.54 5.15
C ILE A 355 7.42 0.33 4.56
N THR A 356 7.91 -0.58 5.42
CA THR A 356 8.58 -1.82 5.00
C THR A 356 8.12 -3.00 5.83
N THR A 357 8.85 -3.38 6.88
CA THR A 357 8.61 -4.61 7.65
C THR A 357 7.29 -4.58 8.42
N ALA A 358 6.93 -3.44 9.01
CA ALA A 358 5.67 -3.31 9.75
C ALA A 358 4.47 -3.33 8.80
N ALA A 359 4.58 -2.64 7.65
CA ALA A 359 3.56 -2.66 6.61
C ALA A 359 3.37 -4.06 6.02
N ALA A 360 4.45 -4.76 5.66
CA ALA A 360 4.38 -6.12 5.14
C ALA A 360 3.68 -7.07 6.13
N ARG A 361 4.02 -6.97 7.44
CA ARG A 361 3.36 -7.73 8.50
C ARG A 361 1.87 -7.41 8.59
N ALA A 362 1.50 -6.13 8.62
CA ALA A 362 0.09 -5.72 8.72
C ALA A 362 -0.72 -6.11 7.46
N MET A 363 -0.05 -6.17 6.31
CA MET A 363 -0.64 -6.58 5.04
C MET A 363 -0.66 -8.10 4.81
N ASN A 364 -0.12 -8.89 5.75
CA ASN A 364 0.04 -10.34 5.64
C ASN A 364 0.80 -10.75 4.37
N LEU A 365 1.87 -10.02 4.06
CA LEU A 365 2.74 -10.24 2.91
C LEU A 365 4.18 -10.50 3.36
N PRO A 366 4.96 -11.30 2.62
CA PRO A 366 6.36 -11.53 2.94
C PRO A 366 7.19 -10.26 2.72
N PHE A 367 8.18 -10.04 3.58
CA PHE A 367 9.24 -9.06 3.39
C PHE A 367 10.58 -9.79 3.34
N THR A 368 11.37 -9.53 2.30
CA THR A 368 12.62 -10.26 2.03
C THR A 368 13.84 -9.36 1.89
N GLY A 369 13.70 -8.04 2.07
CA GLY A 369 14.84 -7.12 2.03
C GLY A 369 15.62 -7.18 0.71
N ILE A 370 16.95 -7.04 0.82
CA ILE A 370 17.92 -7.22 -0.27
C ILE A 370 18.79 -8.42 0.09
N ASP A 371 18.24 -9.62 -0.09
CA ASP A 371 18.88 -10.88 0.28
C ASP A 371 18.94 -11.86 -0.91
N GLU A 372 19.87 -12.81 -0.87
CA GLU A 372 19.89 -13.92 -1.84
C GLU A 372 18.60 -14.74 -1.74
N GLY A 373 17.98 -14.99 -2.89
CA GLY A 373 16.66 -15.58 -3.01
C GLY A 373 15.51 -14.56 -2.89
N ALA A 374 15.71 -13.31 -2.50
CA ALA A 374 14.64 -12.32 -2.53
C ALA A 374 14.17 -12.07 -3.98
N PRO A 375 12.88 -11.77 -4.22
CA PRO A 375 12.45 -11.15 -5.47
C PRO A 375 13.30 -9.91 -5.76
N ALA A 376 13.68 -9.68 -7.02
CA ALA A 376 14.41 -8.50 -7.45
C ALA A 376 13.48 -7.27 -7.47
N SER A 377 13.13 -6.80 -6.27
CA SER A 377 12.22 -5.67 -6.03
C SER A 377 12.90 -4.67 -5.08
N PHE A 378 13.51 -3.64 -5.66
CA PHE A 378 14.35 -2.66 -4.95
C PHE A 378 14.42 -1.34 -5.71
N PHE A 379 14.93 -0.30 -5.06
CA PHE A 379 15.26 0.96 -5.70
C PHE A 379 16.67 1.43 -5.34
N ALA A 380 17.30 2.18 -6.24
CA ALA A 380 18.57 2.85 -6.03
C ALA A 380 18.33 4.36 -5.83
N ILE A 381 18.95 4.94 -4.81
CA ILE A 381 18.76 6.33 -4.40
C ILE A 381 20.11 7.01 -4.09
N ALA A 382 20.21 8.30 -4.36
CA ALA A 382 21.38 9.11 -4.04
C ALA A 382 21.41 9.42 -2.54
N ALA A 383 21.99 8.51 -1.76
CA ALA A 383 22.23 8.62 -0.33
C ALA A 383 23.38 7.69 0.07
N GLN A 384 24.02 7.95 1.21
CA GLN A 384 25.08 7.14 1.81
C GLN A 384 24.54 6.24 2.93
N SER A 385 23.33 6.50 3.42
CA SER A 385 22.70 5.74 4.50
C SER A 385 21.17 5.78 4.41
N LEU A 386 20.50 4.87 5.11
CA LEU A 386 19.04 4.85 5.19
C LEU A 386 18.46 6.14 5.84
N PRO A 387 18.99 6.65 6.97
CA PRO A 387 18.54 7.94 7.51
C PRO A 387 18.63 9.08 6.50
N GLU A 388 19.71 9.18 5.73
CA GLU A 388 19.85 10.19 4.67
C GLU A 388 18.84 9.98 3.54
N ALA A 389 18.61 8.75 3.11
CA ALA A 389 17.61 8.42 2.08
C ALA A 389 16.20 8.83 2.51
N LEU A 390 15.85 8.64 3.79
CA LEU A 390 14.56 9.08 4.33
C LEU A 390 14.50 10.61 4.45
N ALA A 391 15.56 11.23 4.99
CA ALA A 391 15.62 12.68 5.19
C ALA A 391 15.48 13.46 3.88
N THR A 392 16.17 13.00 2.82
CA THR A 392 16.23 13.68 1.53
C THR A 392 15.16 13.21 0.56
N HIS A 393 14.69 11.95 0.70
CA HIS A 393 13.71 11.29 -0.18
C HIS A 393 13.95 11.62 -1.66
N ALA A 394 15.23 11.59 -2.06
CA ALA A 394 15.67 11.97 -3.38
C ALA A 394 14.97 11.15 -4.50
N PRO A 395 14.89 11.69 -5.72
CA PRO A 395 14.39 10.92 -6.87
C PRO A 395 15.15 9.61 -7.05
N ARG A 396 14.42 8.51 -7.29
CA ARG A 396 15.00 7.18 -7.43
C ARG A 396 15.74 7.09 -8.77
N ALA A 397 17.02 6.78 -8.74
CA ALA A 397 17.83 6.63 -9.95
C ALA A 397 17.37 5.42 -10.77
N LEU A 398 17.00 4.34 -10.07
CA LEU A 398 16.49 3.10 -10.64
C LEU A 398 15.42 2.52 -9.71
N VAL A 399 14.32 2.02 -10.26
CA VAL A 399 13.37 1.16 -9.54
C VAL A 399 13.16 -0.12 -10.32
N VAL A 400 13.31 -1.25 -9.63
CA VAL A 400 13.09 -2.59 -10.15
C VAL A 400 11.95 -3.24 -9.35
N HIS A 401 11.00 -3.84 -10.06
CA HIS A 401 9.93 -4.65 -9.49
C HIS A 401 9.94 -6.02 -10.16
N ASN A 402 10.15 -7.09 -9.38
CA ASN A 402 10.26 -8.48 -9.85
C ASN A 402 11.16 -8.60 -11.09
N GLY A 403 12.37 -8.05 -11.02
CA GLY A 403 13.36 -8.11 -12.11
C GLY A 403 13.04 -7.24 -13.33
N LYS A 404 12.00 -6.40 -13.27
CA LYS A 404 11.65 -5.44 -14.33
C LYS A 404 11.95 -4.02 -13.87
N VAL A 405 12.64 -3.25 -14.68
CA VAL A 405 12.82 -1.80 -14.49
C VAL A 405 11.49 -1.11 -14.76
N VAL A 406 10.95 -0.46 -13.72
CA VAL A 406 9.68 0.28 -13.78
C VAL A 406 9.90 1.80 -13.83
N ALA A 407 11.03 2.28 -13.31
CA ALA A 407 11.36 3.70 -13.34
C ALA A 407 12.87 3.95 -13.41
N ARG A 408 13.23 5.09 -13.99
CA ARG A 408 14.60 5.64 -14.01
C ARG A 408 14.56 7.14 -13.75
N ASN A 409 15.52 7.64 -12.99
CA ASN A 409 15.71 9.07 -12.73
C ASN A 409 14.42 9.78 -12.28
N GLY A 410 13.68 9.17 -11.34
CA GLY A 410 12.44 9.70 -10.78
C GLY A 410 11.22 9.64 -11.72
N LYS A 411 11.31 8.96 -12.86
CA LYS A 411 10.22 8.87 -13.82
C LYS A 411 9.88 7.42 -14.14
N ALA A 412 8.59 7.10 -14.09
CA ALA A 412 8.06 5.84 -14.60
C ALA A 412 8.44 5.66 -16.07
N CYS A 413 8.81 4.45 -16.47
CA CYS A 413 9.00 4.10 -17.87
C CYS A 413 7.67 4.18 -18.65
N ASP A 414 7.69 4.05 -19.97
CA ASP A 414 6.44 3.89 -20.73
C ASP A 414 5.79 2.53 -20.46
N LYS A 415 6.63 1.51 -20.27
CA LYS A 415 6.27 0.15 -19.86
C LYS A 415 7.40 -0.46 -19.04
N PRO A 416 7.13 -1.41 -18.12
CA PRO A 416 8.17 -2.15 -17.43
C PRO A 416 9.05 -2.89 -18.45
N GLN A 417 10.36 -2.86 -18.24
CA GLN A 417 11.34 -3.50 -19.12
C GLN A 417 12.13 -4.53 -18.33
N PRO A 418 12.51 -5.69 -18.90
CA PRO A 418 13.46 -6.57 -18.24
C PRO A 418 14.73 -5.79 -17.86
N LEU A 419 15.27 -6.09 -16.67
CA LEU A 419 16.53 -5.51 -16.20
C LEU A 419 17.70 -5.73 -17.18
#